data_AF-A0A814JC45-F1
#
_entry.id   AF-A0A814JC45-F1
#
_cell.length_a   1.000
_cell.length_b   1.000
_cell.length_c   1.000
_cell.angle_alpha   90.00
_cell.angle_beta   90.00
_cell.angle_gamma   90.00
#
_symmetry.space_group_name_H-M   'P 1'
#
loop_
_entity.id
_entity.type
_entity.pdbx_description
1 polymer ?
#
loop_
_entity_poly.entity_id
_entity_poly.type
_entity_poly.pdbx_seq_one_letter_code
_entity_poly.pdbx_strand_id
1 'polypeptide(L)'
;MVTQNCQQKLPFTETFDVFSSSNRQSNHAADVHRSCQINTFSETSLPQPPLNQQQLKSPSAILESQMLQLNDDQLNNRISLSQITRECAVCSMDKPYSEFIGNYSEACRHLERTVCDACVYENTKFLVENTSIYDEQLICPEQNCNATFDFYAIRGILLATGKSHIVFEKYDKNLIYRRLEQMTEFVWCAHECGSGQLHDLEGFSSPEVICIKCQLRTCFTHRTIWHTGITCAEYDLQQSQLPDDGTCAWLDQNTKRCPQCRWYIEKNAGCNEMKCRRCQHKFCWECQADYRIISREGKSNHRSWCSHYKPKPVNTTDQHQTQRWCNIQ
;
A
#
# COMPACT_ATOMS: atom_id res chain seq x y z
N MET A 1 -36.69 -30.37 21.33
CA MET A 1 -35.94 -29.87 22.50
C MET A 1 -34.93 -28.84 22.00
N VAL A 2 -35.18 -27.56 22.30
CA VAL A 2 -34.24 -26.47 22.68
C VAL A 2 -32.80 -26.58 22.07
N THR A 3 -32.45 -25.88 20.97
CA THR A 3 -31.85 -24.51 20.82
C THR A 3 -30.50 -24.32 21.54
N GLN A 4 -29.44 -23.64 21.07
CA GLN A 4 -29.04 -22.81 19.90
C GLN A 4 -27.50 -22.62 20.03
N ASN A 5 -26.68 -22.77 18.97
CA ASN A 5 -26.21 -21.76 17.99
C ASN A 5 -25.40 -20.57 18.54
N CYS A 6 -24.21 -20.28 17.98
CA CYS A 6 -23.75 -18.90 17.81
C CYS A 6 -22.69 -18.72 16.70
N GLN A 7 -23.10 -18.96 15.45
CA GLN A 7 -22.67 -18.12 14.33
C GLN A 7 -23.94 -17.77 13.55
N GLN A 8 -24.51 -16.60 13.84
CA GLN A 8 -25.56 -16.03 13.01
C GLN A 8 -25.04 -14.79 12.31
N LYS A 9 -24.88 -14.93 10.99
CA LYS A 9 -25.21 -13.87 10.03
C LYS A 9 -26.66 -13.47 10.24
N LEU A 10 -26.95 -12.18 10.36
CA LEU A 10 -28.23 -11.62 9.94
C LEU A 10 -28.05 -10.21 9.35
N PRO A 11 -28.94 -9.81 8.43
CA PRO A 11 -28.76 -8.69 7.51
C PRO A 11 -29.27 -7.38 8.14
N PHE A 12 -28.76 -6.24 7.68
CA PHE A 12 -29.41 -4.96 7.96
C PHE A 12 -29.47 -4.11 6.69
N THR A 13 -30.70 -3.93 6.24
CA THR A 13 -31.20 -2.81 5.46
C THR A 13 -31.20 -1.57 6.33
N GLU A 14 -30.60 -0.47 5.89
CA GLU A 14 -30.96 0.86 6.39
C GLU A 14 -30.83 1.90 5.28
N THR A 15 -31.97 2.50 4.99
CA THR A 15 -32.20 3.72 4.24
C THR A 15 -31.53 4.90 4.93
N PHE A 16 -30.72 5.67 4.20
CA PHE A 16 -30.24 6.97 4.68
C PHE A 16 -31.21 8.06 4.23
N ASP A 17 -31.93 8.62 5.20
CA ASP A 17 -32.64 9.88 5.06
C ASP A 17 -31.65 11.04 4.94
N VAL A 18 -31.93 11.87 3.95
CA VAL A 18 -31.26 13.11 3.62
C VAL A 18 -31.65 14.17 4.65
N PHE A 19 -30.68 14.71 5.39
CA PHE A 19 -30.85 15.99 6.07
C PHE A 19 -29.95 17.06 5.45
N SER A 20 -30.60 17.84 4.60
CA SER A 20 -30.26 19.20 4.20
C SER A 20 -30.37 20.17 5.38
N SER A 21 -29.39 21.06 5.53
CA SER A 21 -29.57 22.49 5.92
C SER A 21 -28.19 23.16 5.95
N SER A 22 -27.86 24.09 5.05
CA SER A 22 -28.32 25.47 4.93
C SER A 22 -27.26 26.45 5.43
N ASN A 23 -26.64 27.14 4.46
CA ASN A 23 -26.22 28.54 4.46
C ASN A 23 -25.91 29.22 5.81
N ARG A 24 -24.66 29.68 5.95
CA ARG A 24 -24.39 31.06 6.41
C ARG A 24 -23.25 31.67 5.59
N GLN A 25 -23.62 32.69 4.83
CA GLN A 25 -22.76 33.70 4.25
C GLN A 25 -22.16 34.56 5.38
N SER A 26 -20.88 34.88 5.28
CA SER A 26 -20.37 36.18 5.75
C SER A 26 -19.13 36.56 4.95
N ASN A 27 -19.26 37.69 4.26
CA ASN A 27 -18.24 38.42 3.53
C ASN A 27 -17.02 38.74 4.40
N HIS A 28 -15.82 38.66 3.83
CA HIS A 28 -14.82 39.73 3.96
C HIS A 28 -13.78 39.62 2.84
N ALA A 29 -13.74 40.66 2.03
CA ALA A 29 -12.72 40.93 1.02
C ALA A 29 -11.47 41.52 1.68
N ALA A 30 -10.29 41.15 1.17
CA ALA A 30 -9.11 42.02 1.14
C ALA A 30 -8.11 41.50 0.10
N ASP A 31 -7.90 42.34 -0.90
CA ASP A 31 -6.96 42.23 -2.02
C ASP A 31 -5.50 42.11 -1.61
N VAL A 32 -4.74 41.25 -2.30
CA VAL A 32 -3.32 41.48 -2.62
C VAL A 32 -3.01 40.95 -4.02
N HIS A 33 -3.26 41.77 -5.04
CA HIS A 33 -2.71 41.59 -6.39
C HIS A 33 -1.31 42.21 -6.42
N ARG A 34 -0.27 41.40 -6.65
CA ARG A 34 1.10 41.89 -6.92
C ARG A 34 1.47 41.62 -8.37
N SER A 35 1.32 42.65 -9.18
CA SER A 35 1.77 42.76 -10.57
C SER A 35 3.31 42.73 -10.62
N CYS A 36 3.89 41.84 -11.42
CA CYS A 36 5.32 41.88 -11.73
C CYS A 36 5.50 42.13 -13.24
N GLN A 37 6.29 43.14 -13.54
CA GLN A 37 6.39 43.83 -14.82
C GLN A 37 7.21 43.03 -15.84
N ILE A 38 6.75 43.08 -17.08
CA ILE A 38 7.41 42.60 -18.29
C ILE A 38 8.53 43.58 -18.63
N ASN A 39 9.78 43.12 -18.63
CA ASN A 39 10.90 43.86 -19.23
C ASN A 39 11.12 43.35 -20.66
N THR A 40 10.78 44.22 -21.60
CA THR A 40 11.14 44.14 -23.02
C THR A 40 12.64 44.36 -23.19
N PHE A 41 13.33 43.43 -23.85
CA PHE A 41 14.66 43.66 -24.39
C PHE A 41 14.65 43.43 -25.91
N SER A 42 15.24 44.41 -26.57
CA SER A 42 15.28 44.72 -27.99
C SER A 42 16.12 43.78 -28.84
N GLU A 43 15.63 43.52 -30.04
CA GLU A 43 16.31 42.85 -31.16
C GLU A 43 17.59 43.58 -31.58
N THR A 44 18.65 42.82 -31.82
CA THR A 44 19.78 43.25 -32.65
C THR A 44 20.23 42.08 -33.51
N SER A 45 20.13 42.28 -34.83
CA SER A 45 20.48 41.34 -35.89
C SER A 45 21.94 41.52 -36.33
N LEU A 46 22.63 40.41 -36.60
CA LEU A 46 23.89 40.39 -37.34
C LEU A 46 23.87 39.28 -38.41
N PRO A 47 24.50 39.49 -39.58
CA PRO A 47 24.27 38.73 -40.81
C PRO A 47 25.11 37.44 -40.89
N GLN A 48 24.56 36.41 -41.54
CA GLN A 48 25.23 35.14 -41.86
C GLN A 48 25.77 35.14 -43.30
N PRO A 49 26.95 34.52 -43.59
CA PRO A 49 27.46 34.34 -44.95
C PRO A 49 26.87 33.08 -45.63
N PRO A 50 26.90 32.97 -46.97
CA PRO A 50 26.20 31.91 -47.68
C PRO A 50 27.06 30.64 -47.78
N LEU A 51 26.44 29.48 -47.54
CA LEU A 51 27.02 28.18 -47.88
C LEU A 51 26.02 27.37 -48.69
N ASN A 52 26.49 26.94 -49.85
CA ASN A 52 25.73 26.31 -50.91
C ASN A 52 25.85 24.77 -50.80
N GLN A 53 24.69 24.13 -50.98
CA GLN A 53 24.46 22.83 -51.63
C GLN A 53 24.94 21.51 -51.00
N GLN A 54 23.92 20.65 -50.88
CA GLN A 54 23.89 19.18 -50.87
C GLN A 54 23.95 18.48 -49.51
N GLN A 55 22.78 18.35 -48.87
CA GLN A 55 22.49 17.25 -47.94
C GLN A 55 21.09 16.68 -48.22
N LEU A 56 21.04 15.36 -48.32
CA LEU A 56 19.90 14.55 -48.69
C LEU A 56 18.67 14.88 -47.81
N LYS A 57 17.52 15.13 -48.45
CA LYS A 57 16.25 15.34 -47.75
C LYS A 57 15.88 14.05 -47.00
N SER A 58 15.68 14.15 -45.70
CA SER A 58 15.22 13.06 -44.84
C SER A 58 13.79 12.63 -45.24
N PRO A 59 13.37 11.40 -44.88
CA PRO A 59 12.02 10.90 -45.16
C PRO A 59 10.88 11.82 -44.67
N SER A 60 11.16 12.65 -43.67
CA SER A 60 10.24 13.65 -43.09
C SER A 60 9.86 14.76 -44.07
N ALA A 61 10.79 15.22 -44.92
CA ALA A 61 10.54 16.34 -45.84
C ALA A 61 9.72 15.93 -47.08
N ILE A 62 9.74 14.64 -47.43
CA ILE A 62 8.89 14.09 -48.50
C ILE A 62 7.45 13.99 -47.99
N LEU A 63 7.26 13.61 -46.72
CA LEU A 63 5.95 13.54 -46.07
C LEU A 63 5.28 14.93 -45.94
N GLU A 64 6.04 15.98 -45.59
CA GLU A 64 5.53 17.35 -45.51
C GLU A 64 5.07 17.90 -46.87
N SER A 65 5.80 17.60 -47.95
CA SER A 65 5.42 18.05 -49.30
C SER A 65 4.18 17.35 -49.86
N GLN A 66 3.91 16.12 -49.42
CA GLN A 66 2.72 15.35 -49.80
C GLN A 66 1.45 15.77 -49.03
N MET A 67 1.60 16.46 -47.89
CA MET A 67 0.48 16.96 -47.10
C MET A 67 -0.11 18.31 -47.59
N LEU A 68 0.58 19.02 -48.50
CA LEU A 68 0.11 20.30 -49.05
C LEU A 68 -0.71 20.17 -50.35
N GLN A 69 -1.12 18.96 -50.73
CA GLN A 69 -1.88 18.70 -51.97
C GLN A 69 -3.17 17.91 -51.75
N LEU A 70 -3.75 17.93 -50.55
CA LEU A 70 -5.03 17.27 -50.27
C LEU A 70 -6.10 18.34 -50.04
N ASN A 71 -7.12 18.33 -50.91
CA ASN A 71 -8.25 19.26 -50.86
C ASN A 71 -9.07 19.06 -49.56
N ASP A 72 -9.56 20.17 -49.00
CA ASP A 72 -10.31 20.22 -47.73
C ASP A 72 -11.54 19.30 -47.68
N ASP A 73 -12.08 18.87 -48.83
CA ASP A 73 -13.18 17.90 -48.91
C ASP A 73 -12.78 16.46 -48.54
N GLN A 74 -11.48 16.09 -48.61
CA GLN A 74 -10.99 14.78 -48.17
C GLN A 74 -10.68 14.72 -46.67
N LEU A 75 -10.51 15.85 -46.00
CA LEU A 75 -10.29 15.93 -44.54
C LEU A 75 -11.57 15.59 -43.74
N ASN A 76 -12.72 15.58 -44.41
CA ASN A 76 -14.01 15.22 -43.81
C ASN A 76 -14.27 13.70 -43.72
N ASN A 77 -13.35 12.84 -44.18
CA ASN A 77 -13.31 11.44 -43.75
C ASN A 77 -12.65 11.33 -42.37
N ARG A 78 -13.30 11.89 -41.35
CA ARG A 78 -12.93 11.65 -39.96
C ARG A 78 -13.26 10.20 -39.62
N ILE A 79 -12.29 9.30 -39.74
CA ILE A 79 -12.35 8.03 -39.01
C ILE A 79 -12.42 8.43 -37.53
N SER A 80 -13.56 8.21 -36.90
CA SER A 80 -13.70 8.44 -35.46
C SER A 80 -12.68 7.54 -34.75
N LEU A 81 -11.97 8.02 -33.73
CA LEU A 81 -11.05 7.18 -32.93
C LEU A 81 -11.75 5.94 -32.33
N SER A 82 -13.09 5.94 -32.29
CA SER A 82 -13.92 4.80 -31.93
C SER A 82 -14.01 3.70 -32.99
N GLN A 83 -13.59 3.96 -34.24
CA GLN A 83 -13.59 3.02 -35.37
C GLN A 83 -12.23 2.35 -35.58
N ILE A 84 -11.16 2.88 -34.97
CA ILE A 84 -9.84 2.26 -34.95
C ILE A 84 -9.82 1.31 -33.74
N THR A 85 -9.67 0.02 -34.00
CA THR A 85 -9.56 -1.00 -32.95
C THR A 85 -8.14 -1.54 -32.85
N ARG A 86 -7.78 -2.00 -31.66
CA ARG A 86 -6.53 -2.70 -31.36
C ARG A 86 -6.84 -3.90 -30.49
N GLU A 87 -6.13 -5.00 -30.74
CA GLU A 87 -6.21 -6.20 -29.90
C GLU A 87 -5.49 -5.97 -28.56
N CYS A 88 -6.17 -6.30 -27.45
CA CYS A 88 -5.61 -6.22 -26.11
C CYS A 88 -4.71 -7.43 -25.79
N ALA A 89 -3.49 -7.19 -25.31
CA ALA A 89 -2.52 -8.25 -24.98
C ALA A 89 -2.93 -9.17 -23.81
N VAL A 90 -3.94 -8.79 -23.02
CA VAL A 90 -4.42 -9.57 -21.85
C VAL A 90 -5.69 -10.36 -22.15
N CYS A 91 -6.68 -9.74 -22.80
CA CYS A 91 -7.95 -10.42 -23.09
C CYS A 91 -8.10 -10.91 -24.53
N SER A 92 -7.16 -10.60 -25.42
CA SER A 92 -7.20 -10.96 -26.85
C SER A 92 -8.49 -10.53 -27.56
N MET A 93 -9.08 -9.43 -27.09
CA MET A 93 -10.27 -8.82 -27.69
C MET A 93 -9.89 -7.52 -28.38
N ASP A 94 -10.51 -7.27 -29.54
CA ASP A 94 -10.46 -5.96 -30.20
C ASP A 94 -11.21 -4.91 -29.36
N LYS A 95 -10.49 -3.84 -29.04
CA LYS A 95 -10.99 -2.71 -28.25
C LYS A 95 -10.76 -1.41 -29.00
N PRO A 96 -11.62 -0.39 -28.83
CA PRO A 96 -11.41 0.91 -29.46
C PRO A 96 -10.08 1.52 -28.98
N TYR A 97 -9.36 2.19 -29.87
CA TYR A 97 -8.05 2.76 -29.57
C TYR A 97 -8.09 3.71 -28.37
N SER A 98 -9.23 4.35 -28.08
CA SER A 98 -9.45 5.17 -26.89
C SER A 98 -9.16 4.45 -25.56
N GLU A 99 -9.34 3.13 -25.49
CA GLU A 99 -9.03 2.33 -24.27
C GLU A 99 -7.53 2.08 -24.05
N PHE A 100 -6.66 2.56 -24.93
CA PHE A 100 -5.20 2.41 -24.85
C PHE A 100 -4.48 3.76 -24.71
N ILE A 101 -5.21 4.87 -24.55
CA ILE A 101 -4.63 6.21 -24.48
C ILE A 101 -4.39 6.61 -23.04
N GLY A 102 -3.30 7.35 -22.81
CA GLY A 102 -3.00 7.97 -21.53
C GLY A 102 -2.23 7.07 -20.57
N ASN A 103 -1.95 7.60 -19.39
CA ASN A 103 -1.16 6.94 -18.35
C ASN A 103 -1.93 6.97 -17.03
N TYR A 104 -1.84 5.90 -16.25
CA TYR A 104 -2.49 5.82 -14.94
C TYR A 104 -1.63 6.37 -13.82
N SER A 105 -0.32 6.25 -13.93
CA SER A 105 0.64 6.71 -12.92
C SER A 105 1.82 7.38 -13.60
N GLU A 106 2.45 8.33 -12.90
CA GLU A 106 3.68 8.96 -13.38
C GLU A 106 4.85 7.98 -13.48
N ALA A 107 4.80 6.88 -12.71
CA ALA A 107 5.79 5.82 -12.70
C ALA A 107 5.73 4.92 -13.96
N CYS A 108 4.61 4.94 -14.70
CA CYS A 108 4.41 4.15 -15.92
C CYS A 108 3.98 5.05 -17.08
N ARG A 109 4.94 5.52 -17.88
CA ARG A 109 4.66 6.35 -19.07
C ARG A 109 4.81 5.51 -20.33
N HIS A 110 3.70 4.96 -20.79
CA HIS A 110 3.64 4.13 -21.99
C HIS A 110 3.15 4.97 -23.16
N LEU A 111 3.98 5.12 -24.19
CA LEU A 111 3.62 5.87 -25.41
C LEU A 111 2.49 5.14 -26.17
N GLU A 112 2.58 3.81 -26.20
CA GLU A 112 1.57 2.93 -26.79
C GLU A 112 1.25 1.81 -25.81
N ARG A 113 0.08 1.86 -25.18
CA ARG A 113 -0.38 0.78 -24.29
C ARG A 113 -0.83 -0.42 -25.10
N THR A 114 -0.53 -1.61 -24.59
CA THR A 114 -0.97 -2.89 -25.17
C THR A 114 -2.13 -3.51 -24.39
N VAL A 115 -2.40 -2.98 -23.19
CA VAL A 115 -3.48 -3.45 -22.30
C VAL A 115 -4.61 -2.42 -22.25
N CYS A 116 -5.82 -2.86 -22.56
CA CYS A 116 -7.00 -2.00 -22.56
C CYS A 116 -7.44 -1.60 -21.15
N ASP A 117 -8.13 -0.47 -21.02
CA ASP A 117 -8.59 0.06 -19.74
C ASP A 117 -9.44 -0.93 -18.92
N ALA A 118 -10.29 -1.72 -19.59
CA ALA A 118 -11.08 -2.75 -18.91
C ALA A 118 -10.21 -3.82 -18.22
N CYS A 119 -9.12 -4.26 -18.87
CA CYS A 119 -8.21 -5.25 -18.31
C CYS A 119 -7.37 -4.67 -17.17
N VAL A 120 -6.94 -3.41 -17.28
CA VAL A 120 -6.23 -2.74 -16.18
C VAL A 120 -7.15 -2.61 -14.96
N TYR A 121 -8.41 -2.26 -15.18
CA TYR A 121 -9.42 -2.20 -14.12
C TYR A 121 -9.64 -3.55 -13.46
N GLU A 122 -9.93 -4.62 -14.20
CA GLU A 122 -10.19 -5.94 -13.60
C GLU A 122 -8.97 -6.49 -12.88
N ASN A 123 -7.77 -6.30 -13.42
CA ASN A 123 -6.53 -6.67 -12.72
C ASN A 123 -6.40 -5.89 -11.40
N THR A 124 -6.54 -4.56 -11.43
CA THR A 124 -6.43 -3.72 -10.23
C THR A 124 -7.47 -4.07 -9.20
N LYS A 125 -8.73 -4.27 -9.62
CA LYS A 125 -9.83 -4.69 -8.76
C LYS A 125 -9.53 -6.03 -8.10
N PHE A 126 -9.12 -7.04 -8.87
CA PHE A 126 -8.75 -8.35 -8.33
C PHE A 126 -7.63 -8.23 -7.30
N LEU A 127 -6.60 -7.42 -7.60
CA LEU A 127 -5.47 -7.23 -6.69
C LEU A 127 -5.88 -6.54 -5.38
N VAL A 128 -6.76 -5.53 -5.46
CA VAL A 128 -7.31 -4.82 -4.30
C VAL A 128 -8.25 -5.69 -3.47
N GLU A 129 -9.08 -6.50 -4.11
CA GLU A 129 -10.04 -7.37 -3.44
C GLU A 129 -9.34 -8.51 -2.69
N ASN A 130 -8.23 -8.99 -3.23
CA ASN A 130 -7.35 -9.97 -2.60
C ASN A 130 -6.56 -9.34 -1.46
N THR A 131 -7.04 -9.55 -0.23
CA THR A 131 -6.49 -9.02 1.02
C THR A 131 -5.03 -9.43 1.31
N SER A 132 -4.50 -10.41 0.57
CA SER A 132 -3.13 -10.90 0.70
C SER A 132 -2.11 -10.11 -0.13
N ILE A 133 -2.54 -9.12 -0.90
CA ILE A 133 -1.71 -8.38 -1.85
C ILE A 133 -1.33 -7.00 -1.29
N TYR A 134 -0.04 -6.67 -1.40
CA TYR A 134 0.55 -5.42 -0.91
C TYR A 134 0.40 -4.28 -1.90
N ASP A 135 0.58 -3.04 -1.41
CA ASP A 135 0.68 -1.85 -2.26
C ASP A 135 1.84 -1.99 -3.27
N GLU A 136 2.94 -2.64 -2.86
CA GLU A 136 4.10 -2.95 -3.72
C GLU A 136 3.78 -3.95 -4.85
N GLN A 137 2.65 -4.66 -4.76
CA GLN A 137 2.21 -5.65 -5.75
C GLN A 137 1.06 -5.13 -6.63
N LEU A 138 0.55 -3.92 -6.35
CA LEU A 138 -0.37 -3.21 -7.24
C LEU A 138 0.45 -2.62 -8.38
N ILE A 139 0.80 -3.45 -9.35
CA ILE A 139 1.69 -3.09 -10.47
C ILE A 139 0.94 -2.88 -11.78
N CYS A 140 1.59 -2.15 -12.68
CA CYS A 140 1.17 -2.00 -14.06
C CYS A 140 1.11 -3.38 -14.76
N PRO A 141 0.01 -3.72 -15.46
CA PRO A 141 -0.12 -4.99 -16.17
C PRO A 141 0.57 -5.00 -17.55
N GLU A 142 1.21 -3.91 -17.96
CA GLU A 142 1.94 -3.83 -19.24
C GLU A 142 3.18 -4.73 -19.24
N GLN A 143 3.49 -5.29 -20.41
CA GLN A 143 4.67 -6.13 -20.57
C GLN A 143 5.94 -5.32 -20.29
N ASN A 144 6.86 -5.88 -19.51
CA ASN A 144 8.11 -5.25 -19.08
C ASN A 144 7.93 -3.95 -18.26
N CYS A 145 6.76 -3.75 -17.63
CA CYS A 145 6.55 -2.66 -16.67
C CYS A 145 6.41 -3.20 -15.24
N ASN A 146 7.30 -2.77 -14.35
CA ASN A 146 7.23 -3.10 -12.92
C ASN A 146 6.84 -1.88 -12.07
N ALA A 147 6.24 -0.86 -12.68
CA ALA A 147 5.80 0.32 -11.97
C ALA A 147 4.64 -0.03 -11.03
N THR A 148 4.71 0.42 -9.78
CA THR A 148 3.63 0.31 -8.81
C THR A 148 2.65 1.46 -8.99
N PHE A 149 1.36 1.17 -8.92
CA PHE A 149 0.30 2.16 -8.88
C PHE A 149 0.26 2.84 -7.52
N ASP A 150 0.27 4.16 -7.54
CA ASP A 150 0.05 5.00 -6.38
C ASP A 150 -1.44 5.16 -6.08
N PHE A 151 -1.74 5.82 -4.97
CA PHE A 151 -3.12 6.06 -4.53
C PHE A 151 -3.96 6.74 -5.61
N TYR A 152 -3.41 7.72 -6.33
CA TYR A 152 -4.14 8.47 -7.35
C TYR A 152 -4.41 7.62 -8.60
N ALA A 153 -3.45 6.80 -9.02
CA ALA A 153 -3.66 5.83 -10.10
C ALA A 153 -4.79 4.85 -9.76
N ILE A 154 -4.76 4.23 -8.58
CA ILE A 154 -5.78 3.25 -8.15
C ILE A 154 -7.16 3.92 -8.05
N ARG A 155 -7.22 5.14 -7.49
CA ARG A 155 -8.45 5.93 -7.46
C ARG A 155 -8.98 6.20 -8.87
N GLY A 156 -8.11 6.62 -9.79
CA GLY A 156 -8.47 6.88 -11.18
C GLY A 156 -9.03 5.63 -11.86
N ILE A 157 -8.32 4.51 -11.77
CA ILE A 157 -8.69 3.23 -12.37
C ILE A 157 -10.05 2.74 -11.83
N LEU A 158 -10.22 2.70 -10.50
CA LEU A 158 -11.41 2.10 -9.88
C LEU A 158 -12.66 2.99 -9.97
N LEU A 159 -12.50 4.32 -10.01
CA LEU A 159 -13.63 5.25 -10.08
C LEU A 159 -14.02 5.61 -11.53
N ALA A 160 -13.12 5.48 -12.51
CA ALA A 160 -13.40 5.83 -13.91
C ALA A 160 -14.61 5.10 -14.50
N THR A 161 -14.85 3.86 -14.09
CA THR A 161 -15.92 3.02 -14.66
C THR A 161 -17.26 3.17 -13.96
N GLY A 162 -17.36 3.95 -12.86
CA GLY A 162 -18.58 4.12 -12.06
C GLY A 162 -19.09 2.85 -11.37
N LYS A 163 -18.43 1.70 -11.58
CA LYS A 163 -18.87 0.36 -11.14
C LYS A 163 -18.32 -0.04 -9.76
N SER A 164 -17.36 0.71 -9.22
CA SER A 164 -16.45 0.19 -8.19
C SER A 164 -16.20 1.09 -6.98
N HIS A 165 -17.15 1.97 -6.63
CA HIS A 165 -17.00 2.83 -5.45
C HIS A 165 -16.70 2.02 -4.18
N ILE A 166 -17.40 0.88 -3.99
CA ILE A 166 -17.23 -0.03 -2.85
C ILE A 166 -15.81 -0.64 -2.81
N VAL A 167 -15.23 -0.97 -3.97
CA VAL A 167 -13.89 -1.55 -4.06
C VAL A 167 -12.84 -0.50 -3.66
N PHE A 168 -13.01 0.73 -4.12
CA PHE A 168 -12.13 1.84 -3.76
C PHE A 168 -12.24 2.19 -2.27
N GLU A 169 -13.45 2.26 -1.70
CA GLU A 169 -13.64 2.47 -0.27
C GLU A 169 -12.95 1.39 0.57
N LYS A 170 -13.05 0.12 0.13
CA LYS A 170 -12.34 -1.00 0.77
C LYS A 170 -10.83 -0.80 0.70
N TYR A 171 -10.29 -0.39 -0.45
CA TYR A 171 -8.86 -0.08 -0.62
C TYR A 171 -8.42 1.03 0.34
N ASP A 172 -9.12 2.16 0.33
CA ASP A 172 -8.80 3.35 1.15
C ASP A 172 -8.82 3.01 2.65
N LYS A 173 -9.87 2.31 3.09
CA LYS A 173 -9.98 1.81 4.45
C LYS A 173 -8.85 0.85 4.83
N ASN A 174 -8.49 -0.08 3.94
CA ASN A 174 -7.41 -1.03 4.19
C ASN A 174 -6.04 -0.34 4.27
N LEU A 175 -5.81 0.72 3.50
CA LEU A 175 -4.57 1.51 3.57
C LEU A 175 -4.40 2.13 4.96
N ILE A 176 -5.46 2.74 5.49
CA ILE A 176 -5.49 3.27 6.85
C ILE A 176 -5.25 2.15 7.87
N TYR A 177 -5.94 1.02 7.72
CA TYR A 177 -5.84 -0.09 8.66
C TYR A 177 -4.42 -0.66 8.74
N ARG A 178 -3.77 -0.89 7.59
CA ARG A 178 -2.38 -1.33 7.53
C ARG A 178 -1.44 -0.35 8.21
N ARG A 179 -1.68 0.95 8.05
CA ARG A 179 -0.85 1.99 8.67
C ARG A 179 -1.02 2.05 10.18
N LEU A 180 -2.23 1.88 10.69
CA LEU A 180 -2.50 1.81 12.14
C LEU A 180 -1.88 0.54 12.75
N GLU A 181 -1.97 -0.60 12.07
CA GLU A 181 -1.38 -1.87 12.52
C GLU A 181 0.16 -1.89 12.54
N GLN A 182 0.80 -0.91 11.92
CA GLN A 182 2.25 -0.70 12.04
C GLN A 182 2.64 -0.11 13.40
N MET A 183 1.72 0.53 14.10
CA MET A 183 1.98 1.11 15.43
C MET A 183 1.97 -0.01 16.49
N THR A 184 2.99 -0.04 17.34
CA THR A 184 3.14 -1.03 18.41
C THR A 184 2.03 -0.94 19.45
N GLU A 185 1.62 0.29 19.79
CA GLU A 185 0.64 0.63 20.82
C GLU A 185 -0.81 0.49 20.33
N PHE A 186 -1.02 0.34 19.03
CA PHE A 186 -2.35 0.29 18.46
C PHE A 186 -2.96 -1.10 18.54
N VAL A 187 -4.25 -1.17 18.87
CA VAL A 187 -5.01 -2.41 18.98
C VAL A 187 -6.42 -2.26 18.41
N TRP A 188 -6.84 -3.23 17.59
CA TRP A 188 -8.21 -3.38 17.13
C TRP A 188 -9.07 -4.05 18.19
N CYS A 189 -10.32 -3.62 18.33
CA CYS A 189 -11.30 -4.33 19.14
C CYS A 189 -11.53 -5.74 18.59
N ALA A 190 -11.39 -6.76 19.43
CA ALA A 190 -11.60 -8.16 19.04
C ALA A 190 -13.07 -8.55 18.80
N HIS A 191 -14.02 -7.65 19.08
CA HIS A 191 -15.46 -7.88 18.92
C HIS A 191 -16.02 -7.32 17.60
N GLU A 192 -15.15 -7.06 16.62
CA GLU A 192 -15.53 -6.68 15.24
C GLU A 192 -16.40 -5.41 15.13
N CYS A 193 -16.43 -4.55 16.15
CA CYS A 193 -17.18 -3.29 16.12
C CYS A 193 -16.55 -2.20 15.22
N GLY A 194 -15.43 -2.52 14.57
CA GLY A 194 -14.69 -1.65 13.64
C GLY A 194 -13.85 -0.55 14.29
N SER A 195 -13.68 -0.56 15.62
CA SER A 195 -12.92 0.45 16.37
C SER A 195 -11.53 -0.05 16.72
N GLY A 196 -10.56 0.85 16.69
CA GLY A 196 -9.22 0.62 17.22
C GLY A 196 -8.75 1.82 18.01
N GLN A 197 -7.84 1.59 18.95
CA GLN A 197 -7.34 2.62 19.87
C GLN A 197 -5.86 2.38 20.19
N LEU A 198 -5.21 3.43 20.67
CA LEU A 198 -3.89 3.32 21.27
C LEU A 198 -4.03 2.83 22.71
N HIS A 199 -3.08 2.01 23.14
CA HIS A 199 -2.96 1.52 24.50
C HIS A 199 -1.58 1.92 25.03
N ASP A 200 -1.56 2.83 26.00
CA ASP A 200 -0.34 3.43 26.52
C ASP A 200 0.60 2.36 27.11
N LEU A 201 1.92 2.57 26.93
CA LEU A 201 3.03 1.62 27.06
C LEU A 201 3.27 0.96 28.44
N GLU A 202 2.34 1.05 29.39
CA GLU A 202 2.24 0.09 30.49
C GLU A 202 1.49 -1.21 30.06
N GLY A 203 1.23 -1.37 28.76
CA GLY A 203 0.44 -2.45 28.16
C GLY A 203 0.98 -3.88 28.29
N PHE A 204 2.25 -4.08 28.65
CA PHE A 204 2.75 -5.42 29.03
C PHE A 204 2.41 -5.78 30.48
N SER A 205 2.33 -4.79 31.37
CA SER A 205 1.89 -4.98 32.76
C SER A 205 0.37 -4.98 32.90
N SER A 206 -0.34 -4.28 32.01
CA SER A 206 -1.81 -4.29 31.94
C SER A 206 -2.27 -4.62 30.51
N PRO A 207 -2.43 -5.90 30.17
CA PRO A 207 -2.85 -6.33 28.84
C PRO A 207 -4.36 -6.14 28.59
N GLU A 208 -5.13 -5.64 29.56
CA GLU A 208 -6.56 -5.41 29.40
C GLU A 208 -6.82 -4.08 28.68
N VAL A 209 -7.56 -4.15 27.57
CA VAL A 209 -7.96 -2.97 26.79
C VAL A 209 -9.48 -2.89 26.72
N ILE A 210 -10.06 -1.79 27.18
CA ILE A 210 -11.51 -1.55 27.08
C ILE A 210 -11.79 -0.74 25.82
N CYS A 211 -12.59 -1.29 24.91
CA CYS A 211 -12.94 -0.62 23.66
C CYS A 211 -13.77 0.64 23.89
N ILE A 212 -13.33 1.81 23.41
CA ILE A 212 -14.03 3.09 23.59
C ILE A 212 -15.44 3.08 22.98
N LYS A 213 -15.65 2.35 21.88
CA LYS A 213 -16.95 2.30 21.20
C LYS A 213 -17.94 1.34 21.86
N CYS A 214 -17.53 0.09 22.08
CA CYS A 214 -18.44 -0.99 22.50
C CYS A 214 -18.27 -1.41 23.97
N GLN A 215 -17.30 -0.84 24.68
CA GLN A 215 -17.01 -1.12 26.10
C GLN A 215 -16.62 -2.58 26.41
N LEU A 216 -16.40 -3.40 25.38
CA LEU A 216 -15.93 -4.78 25.53
C LEU A 216 -14.41 -4.85 25.63
N ARG A 217 -13.92 -5.89 26.31
CA ARG A 217 -12.52 -6.04 26.71
C ARG A 217 -11.73 -6.90 25.72
N THR A 218 -10.58 -6.40 25.29
CA THR A 218 -9.64 -7.08 24.39
C THR A 218 -8.31 -7.30 25.10
N CYS A 219 -7.70 -8.46 24.92
CA CYS A 219 -6.33 -8.70 25.37
C CYS A 219 -5.33 -8.06 24.39
N PHE A 220 -4.50 -7.13 24.86
CA PHE A 220 -3.47 -6.46 24.08
C PHE A 220 -2.41 -7.43 23.54
N THR A 221 -1.96 -8.37 24.39
CA THR A 221 -0.92 -9.36 24.07
C THR A 221 -1.38 -10.36 23.01
N HIS A 222 -2.60 -10.88 23.16
CA HIS A 222 -3.14 -11.91 22.27
C HIS A 222 -3.91 -11.34 21.08
N ARG A 223 -4.38 -10.09 21.18
CA ARG A 223 -5.29 -9.44 20.22
C ARG A 223 -6.59 -10.25 20.01
N THR A 224 -7.09 -10.84 21.10
CA THR A 224 -8.33 -11.63 21.17
C THR A 224 -9.29 -11.04 22.21
N ILE A 225 -10.50 -11.60 22.32
CA ILE A 225 -11.40 -11.32 23.44
C ILE A 225 -10.65 -11.56 24.75
N TRP A 226 -10.88 -10.69 25.73
CA TRP A 226 -10.24 -10.76 27.05
C TRP A 226 -10.58 -12.07 27.78
N HIS A 227 -9.55 -12.73 28.30
CA HIS A 227 -9.66 -13.99 29.05
C HIS A 227 -9.71 -13.68 30.55
N THR A 228 -10.91 -13.48 31.09
CA THR A 228 -11.12 -13.17 32.51
C THR A 228 -10.68 -14.33 33.41
N GLY A 229 -9.97 -14.01 34.49
CA GLY A 229 -9.61 -14.98 35.54
C GLY A 229 -8.37 -15.82 35.26
N ILE A 230 -7.70 -15.61 34.11
CA ILE A 230 -6.42 -16.24 33.80
C ILE A 230 -5.43 -15.22 33.23
N THR A 231 -4.16 -15.42 33.54
CA THR A 231 -3.04 -14.65 33.00
C THR A 231 -2.82 -14.98 31.53
N CYS A 232 -2.05 -14.13 30.83
CA CYS A 232 -1.72 -14.42 29.43
C CYS A 232 -0.95 -15.75 29.29
N ALA A 233 -0.06 -16.07 30.23
CA ALA A 233 0.71 -17.31 30.21
C ALA A 233 -0.18 -18.57 30.39
N GLU A 234 -1.20 -18.49 31.25
CA GLU A 234 -2.17 -19.57 31.44
C GLU A 234 -3.07 -19.74 30.20
N TYR A 235 -3.46 -18.63 29.57
CA TYR A 235 -4.20 -18.66 28.31
C TYR A 235 -3.39 -19.36 27.20
N ASP A 236 -2.11 -19.02 27.04
CA ASP A 236 -1.23 -19.69 26.07
C ASP A 236 -1.13 -21.19 26.34
N LEU A 237 -1.01 -21.60 27.61
CA LEU A 237 -0.98 -23.02 28.00
C LEU A 237 -2.30 -23.72 27.64
N GLN A 238 -3.45 -23.11 27.93
CA GLN A 238 -4.75 -23.66 27.54
C GLN A 238 -4.89 -23.82 26.03
N GLN A 239 -4.47 -22.82 25.25
CA GLN A 239 -4.53 -22.90 23.79
C GLN A 239 -3.66 -24.04 23.25
N SER A 240 -2.51 -24.31 23.85
CA SER A 240 -1.62 -25.41 23.47
C SER A 240 -2.15 -26.81 23.82
N GLN A 241 -3.12 -26.91 24.73
CA GLN A 241 -3.71 -28.17 25.20
C GLN A 241 -5.03 -28.52 24.51
N LEU A 242 -5.59 -27.62 23.69
CA LEU A 242 -6.80 -27.90 22.94
C LEU A 242 -6.55 -29.08 21.97
N PRO A 243 -7.46 -30.08 21.89
CA PRO A 243 -7.29 -31.22 21.01
C PRO A 243 -7.10 -30.75 19.57
N ASP A 244 -5.94 -31.08 19.02
CA ASP A 244 -5.60 -30.88 17.63
C ASP A 244 -6.50 -31.79 16.78
N ASP A 245 -7.39 -31.22 15.97
CA ASP A 245 -8.21 -31.97 15.03
C ASP A 245 -7.42 -32.51 13.83
N GLY A 246 -6.08 -32.46 13.89
CA GLY A 246 -5.14 -32.83 12.84
C GLY A 246 -4.73 -31.65 11.95
N THR A 247 -5.41 -30.51 12.07
CA THR A 247 -5.12 -29.28 11.31
C THR A 247 -4.10 -28.40 12.01
N CYS A 248 -3.97 -28.46 13.34
CA CYS A 248 -3.13 -27.56 14.14
C CYS A 248 -1.63 -27.93 14.11
N ALA A 249 -1.25 -29.20 14.05
CA ALA A 249 0.16 -29.59 13.94
C ALA A 249 0.84 -29.07 12.66
N TRP A 250 0.09 -29.04 11.54
CA TRP A 250 0.58 -28.44 10.29
C TRP A 250 0.67 -26.91 10.39
N LEU A 251 -0.33 -26.28 11.02
CA LEU A 251 -0.34 -24.83 11.27
C LEU A 251 0.82 -24.39 12.17
N ASP A 252 1.16 -25.13 13.22
CA ASP A 252 2.25 -24.76 14.14
C ASP A 252 3.64 -24.93 13.50
N GLN A 253 3.80 -25.90 12.60
CA GLN A 253 5.08 -26.10 11.90
C GLN A 253 5.31 -25.10 10.77
N ASN A 254 4.25 -24.67 10.10
CA ASN A 254 4.34 -23.85 8.89
C ASN A 254 3.92 -22.40 9.09
N THR A 255 3.26 -22.06 10.20
CA THR A 255 2.79 -20.70 10.48
C THR A 255 3.28 -20.19 11.82
N LYS A 256 3.53 -18.88 11.89
CA LYS A 256 3.82 -18.15 13.14
C LYS A 256 3.06 -16.85 13.17
N ARG A 257 2.80 -16.35 14.37
CA ARG A 257 2.20 -15.03 14.56
C ARG A 257 3.23 -13.93 14.37
N CYS A 258 2.87 -12.89 13.64
CA CYS A 258 3.67 -11.67 13.54
C CYS A 258 3.97 -11.09 14.94
N PRO A 259 5.23 -10.71 15.26
CA PRO A 259 5.53 -10.10 16.55
C PRO A 259 4.87 -8.73 16.75
N GLN A 260 4.52 -8.05 15.65
CA GLN A 260 3.85 -6.74 15.68
C GLN A 260 2.32 -6.88 15.75
N CYS A 261 1.69 -7.42 14.70
CA CYS A 261 0.23 -7.43 14.59
C CYS A 261 -0.43 -8.77 14.93
N ARG A 262 0.35 -9.79 15.34
CA ARG A 262 -0.10 -11.16 15.72
C ARG A 262 -0.89 -11.94 14.66
N TRP A 263 -0.95 -11.43 13.43
CA TRP A 263 -1.51 -12.13 12.27
C TRP A 263 -0.69 -13.38 11.95
N TYR A 264 -1.37 -14.47 11.56
CA TYR A 264 -0.69 -15.69 11.14
C TYR A 264 0.04 -15.47 9.83
N ILE A 265 1.30 -15.90 9.79
CA ILE A 265 2.19 -15.81 8.63
C ILE A 265 2.72 -17.21 8.38
N GLU A 266 2.56 -17.68 7.14
CA GLU A 266 3.18 -18.90 6.66
C GLU A 266 4.65 -18.67 6.27
N LYS A 267 5.53 -19.61 6.60
CA LYS A 267 6.95 -19.55 6.24
C LYS A 267 7.12 -19.63 4.72
N ASN A 268 7.73 -18.61 4.12
CA ASN A 268 8.27 -18.72 2.77
C ASN A 268 9.60 -19.51 2.80
N ALA A 269 9.80 -20.43 1.85
CA ALA A 269 11.00 -21.25 1.82
C ALA A 269 12.28 -20.39 1.69
N GLY A 270 13.34 -20.75 2.43
CA GLY A 270 14.72 -20.30 2.20
C GLY A 270 15.28 -19.16 3.05
N CYS A 271 14.47 -18.27 3.64
CA CYS A 271 14.98 -17.11 4.41
C CYS A 271 14.34 -16.95 5.78
N ASN A 272 15.14 -16.62 6.80
CA ASN A 272 14.64 -16.27 8.14
C ASN A 272 14.30 -14.76 8.26
N GLU A 273 14.64 -13.91 7.30
CA GLU A 273 14.10 -12.54 7.22
C GLU A 273 12.69 -12.62 6.62
N MET A 274 11.69 -12.33 7.44
CA MET A 274 10.29 -12.37 7.02
C MET A 274 9.64 -11.00 7.14
N LYS A 275 8.75 -10.70 6.20
CA LYS A 275 7.92 -9.48 6.17
C LYS A 275 6.48 -9.89 6.43
N CYS A 276 5.86 -9.35 7.47
CA CYS A 276 4.45 -9.62 7.76
C CYS A 276 3.56 -9.10 6.63
N ARG A 277 2.66 -9.97 6.13
CA ARG A 277 1.77 -9.59 5.04
C ARG A 277 0.79 -8.47 5.42
N ARG A 278 0.37 -8.45 6.68
CA ARG A 278 -0.66 -7.53 7.17
C ARG A 278 -0.09 -6.16 7.54
N CYS A 279 0.90 -6.13 8.43
CA CYS A 279 1.46 -4.86 8.94
C CYS A 279 2.81 -4.45 8.31
N GLN A 280 3.36 -5.22 7.36
CA GLN A 280 4.66 -4.96 6.72
C GLN A 280 5.88 -4.97 7.66
N HIS A 281 5.71 -5.34 8.93
CA HIS A 281 6.81 -5.47 9.89
C HIS A 281 7.80 -6.54 9.45
N LYS A 282 9.10 -6.20 9.41
CA LYS A 282 10.18 -7.13 9.10
C LYS A 282 10.75 -7.71 10.39
N PHE A 283 10.85 -9.02 10.47
CA PHE A 283 11.33 -9.73 11.65
C PHE A 283 12.06 -11.01 11.30
N CYS A 284 12.82 -11.54 12.26
CA CYS A 284 13.45 -12.85 12.15
C CYS A 284 12.43 -13.97 12.43
N TRP A 285 12.21 -14.91 11.52
CA TRP A 285 11.31 -16.05 11.70
C TRP A 285 11.68 -16.92 12.90
N GLU A 286 12.98 -17.09 13.14
CA GLU A 286 13.49 -17.93 14.22
C GLU A 286 13.26 -17.28 15.58
N CYS A 287 13.79 -16.07 15.77
CA CYS A 287 13.80 -15.40 17.08
C CYS A 287 12.77 -14.28 17.28
N GLN A 288 11.96 -13.98 16.27
CA GLN A 288 10.93 -12.94 16.30
C GLN A 288 11.47 -11.52 16.56
N ALA A 289 12.78 -11.31 16.41
CA ALA A 289 13.43 -10.01 16.60
C ALA A 289 13.16 -9.06 15.41
N ASP A 290 13.04 -7.76 15.69
CA ASP A 290 12.77 -6.71 14.69
C ASP A 290 13.97 -6.51 13.76
N TYR A 291 13.75 -6.72 12.46
CA TYR A 291 14.79 -6.61 11.46
C TYR A 291 15.21 -5.16 11.20
N ARG A 292 14.36 -4.17 11.51
CA ARG A 292 14.72 -2.75 11.41
C ARG A 292 15.85 -2.39 12.37
N ILE A 293 15.85 -3.01 13.55
CA ILE A 293 16.92 -2.83 14.55
C ILE A 293 18.15 -3.64 14.13
N ILE A 294 17.97 -4.91 13.72
CA ILE A 294 19.07 -5.76 13.25
C ILE A 294 19.83 -5.12 12.08
N SER A 295 19.12 -4.57 11.08
CA SER A 295 19.75 -3.92 9.92
C SER A 295 20.52 -2.65 10.28
N ARG A 296 20.11 -1.92 11.33
CA ARG A 296 20.73 -0.65 11.74
C ARG A 296 21.91 -0.87 12.70
N GLU A 297 21.75 -1.76 13.66
CA GLU A 297 22.65 -1.90 14.81
C GLU A 297 23.44 -3.21 14.81
N GLY A 298 23.12 -4.11 13.89
CA GLY A 298 23.85 -5.35 13.66
C GLY A 298 23.22 -6.60 14.27
N LYS A 299 23.85 -7.74 13.99
CA LYS A 299 23.40 -9.10 14.32
C LYS A 299 23.36 -9.42 15.82
N SER A 300 23.82 -8.52 16.68
CA SER A 300 23.68 -8.64 18.13
C SER A 300 22.25 -8.44 18.63
N ASN A 301 21.36 -7.90 17.78
CA ASN A 301 19.95 -7.68 18.11
C ASN A 301 19.03 -8.87 17.78
N HIS A 302 19.59 -9.98 17.28
CA HIS A 302 18.90 -11.25 17.39
C HIS A 302 18.82 -11.71 18.86
N ARG A 303 17.90 -12.62 19.19
CA ARG A 303 17.93 -13.27 20.50
C ARG A 303 19.17 -14.17 20.59
N SER A 304 19.72 -14.34 21.80
CA SER A 304 20.95 -15.10 22.05
C SER A 304 20.92 -16.55 21.53
N TRP A 305 19.74 -17.15 21.45
CA TRP A 305 19.52 -18.51 20.95
C TRP A 305 19.27 -18.60 19.43
N CYS A 306 19.27 -17.48 18.71
CA CYS A 306 19.07 -17.46 17.26
C CYS A 306 20.34 -17.87 16.52
N SER A 307 20.22 -18.69 15.47
CA SER A 307 21.32 -19.04 14.57
C SER A 307 22.06 -17.83 13.95
N HIS A 308 21.39 -16.68 13.86
CA HIS A 308 21.95 -15.44 13.28
C HIS A 308 22.59 -14.50 14.31
N TYR A 309 22.51 -14.82 15.60
CA TYR A 309 23.07 -13.98 16.66
C TYR A 309 24.60 -13.90 16.57
N LYS A 310 25.12 -12.67 16.59
CA LYS A 310 26.56 -12.43 16.75
C LYS A 310 26.77 -11.33 17.79
N PRO A 311 27.49 -11.61 18.90
CA PRO A 311 27.76 -10.59 19.91
C PRO A 311 28.61 -9.45 19.33
N LYS A 312 28.44 -8.23 19.84
CA LYS A 312 29.30 -7.10 19.47
C LYS A 312 30.73 -7.40 19.95
N PRO A 313 31.78 -7.09 19.17
CA PRO A 313 33.15 -7.18 19.67
C PRO A 313 33.28 -6.26 20.88
N VAL A 314 33.73 -6.81 22.00
CA VAL A 314 33.98 -6.04 23.22
C VAL A 314 35.17 -5.12 22.95
N ASN A 315 34.93 -3.81 22.88
CA ASN A 315 36.01 -2.83 22.86
C ASN A 315 36.64 -2.81 24.25
N THR A 316 37.85 -3.35 24.39
CA THR A 316 38.62 -3.40 25.64
C THR A 316 39.15 -2.04 26.12
N THR A 317 38.68 -0.93 25.55
CA THR A 317 39.20 0.42 25.84
C THR A 317 38.55 1.13 27.05
N ASP A 318 37.43 0.63 27.59
CA ASP A 318 36.78 1.26 28.76
C ASP A 318 37.06 0.60 30.11
N GLN A 319 37.80 -0.51 30.14
CA GLN A 319 38.18 -1.15 31.41
C GLN A 319 39.39 -0.49 32.10
N HIS A 320 40.07 0.47 31.46
CA HIS A 320 41.20 1.18 32.06
C HIS A 320 40.85 2.51 32.75
N GLN A 321 39.60 2.99 32.68
CA GLN A 321 39.21 4.22 33.40
C GLN A 321 38.55 3.96 34.77
N THR A 322 37.94 2.79 35.00
CA THR A 322 37.32 2.46 36.30
C THR A 322 38.31 1.91 37.32
N GLN A 323 39.52 1.51 36.93
CA GLN A 323 40.57 1.06 37.87
C GLN A 323 41.50 2.18 38.38
N ARG A 324 41.32 3.44 37.95
CA ARG A 324 42.17 4.57 38.39
C ARG A 324 41.65 5.32 39.62
N TRP A 325 40.45 5.03 40.11
CA TRP A 325 39.82 5.76 41.23
C TRP A 325 39.81 5.01 42.57
N CYS A 326 40.48 3.85 42.68
CA CYS A 326 40.58 3.11 43.95
C CYS A 326 41.94 3.18 44.67
N ASN A 327 42.92 3.94 44.17
CA ASN A 327 44.25 4.05 44.81
C ASN A 327 44.67 5.51 45.06
N ILE A 328 43.94 6.22 45.90
CA ILE A 328 44.48 7.35 46.66
C ILE A 328 44.13 7.09 48.13
N GLN A 329 45.10 6.55 48.86
CA GLN A 329 45.11 6.54 50.33
C GLN A 329 45.64 7.89 50.83
#